data_AF-A0A6C1KTR4-F1
#
_entry.id   AF-A0A6C1KTR4-F1
#
_cell.length_a   1.000
_cell.length_b   1.000
_cell.length_c   1.000
_cell.angle_alpha   90.00
_cell.angle_beta   90.00
_cell.angle_gamma   90.00
#
_symmetry.space_group_name_H-M   'P 1'
#
loop_
_entity.id
_entity.type
_entity.pdbx_description
1 polymer ?
#
loop_
_entity_poly.entity_id
_entity_poly.type
_entity_poly.pdbx_seq_one_letter_code
_entity_poly.pdbx_strand_id
1 'polypeptide(L)'
;MTNPHMERLKADASGNTALSAVLADAVGGFSSPADAVGFLASRGFEVTAADLADAAADADEAPAPQPEEQAQDQAEADGYGALMRFLRRN
;
A
#
# COMPACT_ATOMS: atom_id res chain seq x y z
N MET A 1 -13.55 5.24 9.74
CA MET A 1 -13.45 6.49 8.95
C MET A 1 -12.22 6.33 8.10
N THR A 2 -12.35 6.23 6.78
CA THR A 2 -11.20 6.04 5.89
C THR A 2 -10.33 7.30 5.95
N ASN A 3 -9.05 7.13 6.25
CA ASN A 3 -8.13 8.25 6.31
C ASN A 3 -7.94 8.83 4.91
N PRO A 4 -8.15 10.14 4.68
CA PRO A 4 -8.02 10.74 3.34
C PRO A 4 -6.60 10.63 2.78
N HIS A 5 -5.59 10.54 3.65
CA HIS A 5 -4.22 10.25 3.26
C HIS A 5 -4.06 8.83 2.72
N MET A 6 -4.85 7.87 3.19
CA MET A 6 -4.80 6.49 2.77
C MET A 6 -5.47 6.28 1.41
N GLU A 7 -6.57 6.99 1.13
CA GLU A 7 -7.18 7.00 -0.21
C GLU A 7 -6.27 7.66 -1.24
N ARG A 8 -5.62 8.77 -0.86
CA ARG A 8 -4.63 9.44 -1.71
C ARG A 8 -3.41 8.54 -1.94
N LEU A 9 -2.93 7.87 -0.89
CA LEU A 9 -1.83 6.91 -0.97
C LEU A 9 -2.18 5.79 -1.95
N LYS A 10 -3.37 5.21 -1.82
CA LYS A 10 -3.86 4.18 -2.75
C LYS A 10 -3.88 4.70 -4.18
N ALA A 11 -4.40 5.90 -4.43
CA ALA A 11 -4.46 6.47 -5.78
C ALA A 11 -3.06 6.76 -6.36
N ASP A 12 -2.15 7.34 -5.57
CA ASP A 12 -0.78 7.63 -6.01
C ASP A 12 0.04 6.35 -6.17
N ALA A 13 -0.06 5.39 -5.27
CA ALA A 13 0.77 4.18 -5.25
C ALA A 13 0.18 2.98 -6.02
N SER A 14 -1.10 3.02 -6.39
CA SER A 14 -1.75 2.06 -7.30
C SER A 14 -1.75 2.53 -8.76
N GLY A 15 -1.31 3.77 -9.03
CA GLY A 15 -1.05 4.22 -10.39
C GLY A 15 0.41 3.94 -10.77
N ASN A 16 0.70 3.90 -12.08
CA ASN A 16 2.08 3.89 -12.60
C ASN A 16 2.77 5.26 -12.41
N THR A 17 2.80 5.73 -11.17
CA THR A 17 3.41 6.99 -10.76
C THR A 17 4.83 6.76 -10.26
N ALA A 18 5.59 7.83 -10.14
CA ALA A 18 6.90 7.80 -9.50
C ALA A 18 6.81 7.38 -8.01
N LEU A 19 5.67 7.55 -7.34
CA LEU A 19 5.50 7.05 -5.96
C LEU A 19 5.38 5.52 -5.95
N SER A 20 4.58 4.95 -6.84
CA SER A 20 4.39 3.49 -6.96
C SER A 20 5.71 2.76 -7.16
N ALA A 21 6.51 3.19 -8.14
CA ALA A 21 7.81 2.56 -8.43
C ALA A 21 8.79 2.66 -7.25
N VAL A 22 8.88 3.83 -6.60
CA VAL A 22 9.80 4.00 -5.46
C VAL A 22 9.28 3.28 -4.21
N LEU A 23 7.96 3.21 -4.01
CA LEU A 23 7.38 2.47 -2.91
C LEU A 23 7.59 0.96 -3.10
N ALA A 24 7.40 0.43 -4.31
CA ALA A 24 7.66 -0.98 -4.60
C ALA A 24 9.13 -1.36 -4.33
N ASP A 25 10.08 -0.51 -4.72
CA ASP A 25 11.51 -0.68 -4.45
C ASP A 25 11.82 -0.58 -2.94
N ALA A 26 11.29 0.45 -2.27
CA ALA A 26 11.51 0.69 -0.84
C ALA A 26 10.91 -0.40 0.04
N VAL A 27 9.75 -0.96 -0.33
CA VAL A 27 9.08 -2.04 0.40
C VAL A 27 9.97 -3.28 0.50
N GLY A 28 10.82 -3.56 -0.50
CA GLY A 28 11.80 -4.64 -0.42
C GLY A 28 12.85 -4.46 0.69
N GLY A 29 13.07 -3.22 1.15
CA GLY A 29 13.98 -2.88 2.24
C GLY A 29 13.32 -2.66 3.60
N PHE A 30 11.99 -2.62 3.68
CA PHE A 30 11.30 -2.40 4.95
C PHE A 30 11.45 -3.61 5.87
N SER A 31 11.79 -3.37 7.13
CA SER A 31 11.87 -4.40 8.16
C SER A 31 10.65 -4.40 9.08
N SER A 32 9.87 -3.31 9.08
CA SER A 32 8.68 -3.17 9.91
C SER A 32 7.67 -2.19 9.28
N PRO A 33 6.38 -2.25 9.68
CA PRO A 33 5.37 -1.27 9.26
C PRO A 33 5.76 0.19 9.56
N ALA A 34 6.56 0.40 10.60
CA ALA A 34 7.09 1.71 10.96
C ALA A 34 8.01 2.32 9.89
N ASP A 35 8.78 1.51 9.16
CA ASP A 35 9.60 2.00 8.03
C ASP A 35 8.72 2.53 6.91
N ALA A 36 7.63 1.81 6.59
CA ALA A 36 6.67 2.26 5.60
C ALA A 36 6.02 3.58 6.00
N VAL A 37 5.63 3.72 7.28
CA VAL A 37 5.11 4.99 7.82
C VAL A 37 6.12 6.11 7.69
N GLY A 38 7.38 5.88 8.07
CA GLY A 38 8.44 6.89 7.96
C GLY A 38 8.69 7.33 6.52
N PHE A 39 8.70 6.37 5.58
CA PHE A 39 8.84 6.65 4.15
C PHE A 39 7.68 7.50 3.62
N LEU A 40 6.44 7.15 3.99
CA LEU A 40 5.23 7.84 3.57
C LEU A 40 5.13 9.24 4.20
N ALA A 41 5.49 9.38 5.48
CA ALA A 41 5.56 10.66 6.18
C ALA A 41 6.57 11.61 5.50
N SER A 42 7.73 11.11 5.06
CA SER A 42 8.71 11.90 4.30
C SER A 42 8.19 12.39 2.94
N ARG A 43 7.11 11.80 2.43
CA ARG A 43 6.42 12.18 1.18
C ARG A 43 5.18 13.05 1.42
N GLY A 44 4.89 13.39 2.69
CA GLY A 44 3.71 14.17 3.08
C GLY A 44 2.44 13.36 3.28
N PHE A 45 2.55 12.03 3.41
CA PHE A 45 1.44 11.17 3.79
C PHE A 45 1.47 10.94 5.30
N GLU A 46 0.56 11.59 6.01
CA GLU A 46 0.34 11.38 7.44
C GLU A 46 -0.53 10.13 7.66
N VAL A 47 0.09 8.96 7.54
CA VAL A 47 -0.52 7.65 7.86
C VAL A 47 0.17 7.04 9.07
N THR A 48 -0.53 6.17 9.79
CA THR A 48 0.06 5.46 10.94
C THR A 48 0.24 3.97 10.64
N ALA A 49 1.05 3.27 11.44
CA ALA A 49 1.24 1.84 11.27
C ALA A 49 -0.06 1.07 11.49
N ALA A 50 -0.91 1.55 12.41
CA ALA A 50 -2.24 0.99 12.64
C ALA A 50 -3.16 1.19 11.43
N ASP A 51 -3.11 2.36 10.80
CA ASP A 51 -3.85 2.69 9.58
C ASP A 51 -3.47 1.74 8.43
N LEU A 52 -2.16 1.57 8.22
CA LEU A 52 -1.64 0.64 7.22
C LEU A 52 -2.02 -0.82 7.51
N ALA A 53 -1.94 -1.26 8.77
CA ALA A 53 -2.33 -2.60 9.18
C ALA A 53 -3.84 -2.84 9.03
N ASP A 54 -4.66 -1.85 9.40
CA ASP A 54 -6.12 -1.87 9.24
C ASP A 54 -6.49 -1.93 7.76
N ALA A 55 -5.84 -1.15 6.89
CA ALA A 55 -6.03 -1.22 5.44
C ALA A 55 -5.57 -2.56 4.84
N ALA A 56 -4.48 -3.13 5.35
CA ALA A 56 -4.01 -4.44 4.92
C ALA A 56 -4.98 -5.56 5.35
N ALA A 57 -5.61 -5.43 6.52
CA ALA A 57 -6.63 -6.33 7.02
C ALA A 57 -7.97 -6.17 6.27
N ASP A 58 -8.40 -4.93 6.00
CA ASP A 58 -9.62 -4.63 5.23
C ASP A 58 -9.49 -5.13 3.77
N ALA A 59 -8.28 -5.05 3.19
CA ALA A 59 -7.96 -5.66 1.91
C ALA A 59 -7.99 -7.21 1.93
N ASP A 60 -7.93 -7.84 3.10
CA ASP A 60 -8.04 -9.30 3.30
C ASP A 60 -9.50 -9.73 3.56
N GLU A 61 -10.27 -8.91 4.29
CA GLU A 61 -11.70 -9.13 4.57
C GLU A 61 -12.64 -8.74 3.42
N ALA A 62 -12.21 -7.83 2.54
CA ALA A 62 -12.89 -7.63 1.26
C ALA A 62 -12.83 -8.96 0.48
N PRO A 63 -13.98 -9.60 0.17
CA PRO A 63 -13.97 -10.82 -0.63
C PRO A 63 -13.20 -10.51 -1.90
N ALA A 64 -12.13 -11.28 -2.16
CA ALA A 64 -11.28 -11.15 -3.34
C ALA A 64 -12.13 -10.61 -4.50
N PRO A 65 -11.90 -9.37 -4.97
CA PRO A 65 -12.68 -8.88 -6.08
C PRO A 65 -12.32 -9.79 -7.24
N GLN A 66 -13.32 -10.60 -7.61
CA GLN A 66 -13.81 -10.95 -8.93
C GLN A 66 -12.76 -11.02 -10.06
N PRO A 67 -12.93 -11.93 -11.02
CA PRO A 67 -12.02 -12.06 -12.17
C PRO A 67 -12.11 -10.82 -13.08
N GLU A 68 -11.44 -9.74 -12.70
CA GLU A 68 -10.95 -8.69 -13.56
C GLU A 68 -9.47 -9.00 -13.78
N GLU A 69 -9.21 -9.89 -14.73
CA GLU A 69 -7.92 -10.39 -15.25
C GLU A 69 -6.93 -9.29 -15.73
N GLN A 70 -7.14 -8.03 -15.32
CA GLN A 70 -6.30 -6.87 -15.63
C GLN A 70 -5.97 -5.99 -14.40
N ALA A 71 -6.73 -6.10 -13.30
CA ALA A 71 -6.48 -5.32 -12.08
C ALA A 71 -5.53 -6.02 -11.10
N GLN A 72 -5.48 -7.36 -11.11
CA GLN A 72 -4.56 -8.13 -10.25
C GLN A 72 -3.10 -8.02 -10.69
N ASP A 73 -2.81 -8.05 -12.00
CA ASP A 73 -1.45 -7.87 -12.53
C ASP A 73 -0.88 -6.46 -12.28
N GLN A 74 -1.73 -5.42 -12.25
CA GLN A 74 -1.31 -4.06 -11.93
C GLN A 74 -1.14 -3.90 -10.42
N ALA A 75 -2.14 -4.29 -9.62
CA ALA A 75 -2.05 -4.18 -8.17
C ALA A 75 -0.88 -4.99 -7.57
N GLU A 76 -0.48 -6.11 -8.18
CA GLU A 76 0.72 -6.86 -7.75
C GLU A 76 2.06 -6.21 -8.15
N ALA A 77 2.07 -5.40 -9.21
CA ALA A 77 3.25 -4.65 -9.65
C ALA A 77 3.33 -3.23 -9.05
N ASP A 78 2.22 -2.71 -8.52
CA ASP A 78 2.11 -1.38 -7.98
C ASP A 78 2.64 -1.29 -6.54
N GLY A 79 3.22 -0.14 -6.18
CA GLY A 79 3.80 0.10 -4.86
C GLY A 79 2.81 -0.07 -3.72
N TYR A 80 1.52 0.22 -3.94
CA TYR A 80 0.49 0.01 -2.92
C TYR A 80 0.27 -1.47 -2.63
N GLY A 81 0.17 -2.33 -3.65
CA GLY A 81 -0.01 -3.76 -3.43
C GLY A 81 1.25 -4.43 -2.90
N ALA A 82 2.44 -3.96 -3.29
CA ALA A 82 3.70 -4.37 -2.67
C ALA A 82 3.67 -4.08 -1.15
N LEU A 83 3.26 -2.88 -0.75
CA LEU A 83 3.11 -2.49 0.65
C LEU A 83 2.11 -3.38 1.40
N MET A 84 0.92 -3.61 0.82
CA MET A 84 -0.11 -4.48 1.43
C MET A 84 0.35 -5.92 1.58
N ARG A 85 1.14 -6.45 0.62
CA ARG A 85 1.73 -7.79 0.71
C ARG A 85 2.80 -7.86 1.80
N PHE A 86 3.62 -6.82 1.95
CA PHE A 86 4.60 -6.72 3.03
C PHE A 86 3.94 -6.70 4.41
N LEU A 87 2.89 -5.90 4.57
CA LEU A 87 2.13 -5.78 5.82
C LEU A 87 1.42 -7.09 6.18
N ARG A 88 0.93 -7.86 5.20
CA ARG A 88 0.36 -9.19 5.45
C ARG A 88 1.39 -10.27 5.82
N ARG A 89 2.67 -10.05 5.51
CA ARG A 89 3.74 -11.02 5.77
C ARG A 89 4.46 -10.80 7.11
N ASN A 90 4.26 -9.65 7.75
CA ASN A 90 4.81 -9.30 9.06
C ASN A 90 3.72 -9.28 10.13
#